data_AF-A0A0F9GHD7-F1
#
_entry.id   AF-A0A0F9GHD7-F1
#
_cell.length_a   1.000
_cell.length_b   1.000
_cell.length_c   1.000
_cell.angle_alpha   90.00
_cell.angle_beta   90.00
_cell.angle_gamma   90.00
#
_symmetry.space_group_name_H-M   'P 1'
#
loop_
_entity.id
_entity.type
_entity.pdbx_description
1 polymer ?
#
loop_
_entity_poly.entity_id
_entity_poly.type
_entity_poly.pdbx_seq_one_letter_code
_entity_poly.pdbx_strand_id
1 'polypeptide(L)' 'MKNLLQRLKGKKTYILAVLVGIVTTAHALGWIETHAYITLLGLLGAGSAATLRDGINNSK' A
#
# COMPACT_ATOMS: atom_id res chain seq x y z
N MET A 1 -10.56 -19.45 -10.80
CA MET A 1 -10.00 -18.49 -9.80
C MET A 1 -8.47 -18.46 -9.71
N LYS A 2 -7.72 -19.54 -10.02
CA LYS A 2 -6.25 -19.57 -9.96
C LYS A 2 -5.52 -18.54 -10.87
N ASN A 3 -6.10 -18.17 -12.01
CA ASN A 3 -5.47 -17.24 -12.97
C ASN A 3 -5.50 -15.76 -12.53
N LEU A 4 -6.44 -15.37 -11.66
CA LEU A 4 -6.57 -13.99 -11.15
C LEU A 4 -5.48 -13.68 -10.10
N LEU A 5 -5.19 -14.64 -9.23
CA LEU A 5 -4.18 -14.50 -8.18
C LEU A 5 -2.75 -14.45 -8.75
N GLN A 6 -2.47 -15.17 -9.85
CA GLN A 6 -1.17 -15.09 -10.53
C GLN A 6 -0.94 -13.72 -11.22
N ARG A 7 -1.99 -13.11 -11.80
CA ARG A 7 -1.89 -11.75 -12.36
C ARG A 7 -1.74 -10.66 -11.29
N LEU A 8 -2.13 -10.92 -10.05
CA LEU A 8 -1.99 -10.00 -8.92
C LEU A 8 -0.62 -10.09 -8.22
N LYS A 9 0.27 -11.03 -8.60
CA LYS A 9 1.66 -11.05 -8.15
C LYS A 9 2.33 -9.73 -8.60
N GLY A 10 2.75 -8.91 -7.64
CA GLY A 10 3.34 -7.57 -7.87
C GLY A 10 2.34 -6.39 -7.94
N LYS A 11 1.04 -6.63 -8.15
CA LYS A 11 0.02 -5.55 -8.19
C LYS A 11 -0.41 -5.07 -6.80
N LYS A 12 -0.20 -5.88 -5.75
CA LYS A 12 -0.54 -5.52 -4.36
C LYS A 12 0.25 -4.29 -3.88
N THR A 13 1.49 -4.15 -4.32
CA THR A 13 2.32 -2.97 -4.04
C THR A 13 1.73 -1.70 -4.64
N TYR A 14 1.15 -1.79 -5.85
CA TYR A 14 0.49 -0.65 -6.49
C TYR A 14 -0.78 -0.23 -5.76
N ILE A 15 -1.54 -1.18 -5.20
CA ILE A 15 -2.72 -0.87 -4.37
C ILE A 15 -2.29 -0.04 -3.15
N LEU A 16 -1.21 -0.43 -2.49
CA LEU A 16 -0.68 0.32 -1.35
C LEU A 16 -0.12 1.68 -1.76
N ALA A 17 0.57 1.77 -2.90
CA ALA A 17 1.05 3.04 -3.43
C ALA A 17 -0.09 4.02 -3.74
N VAL A 18 -1.21 3.52 -4.30
CA VAL A 18 -2.42 4.32 -4.54
C VAL A 18 -3.03 4.78 -3.21
N LEU A 19 -3.12 3.90 -2.21
CA LEU A 19 -3.64 4.27 -0.88
C LEU A 19 -2.77 5.32 -0.20
N VAL A 20 -1.44 5.21 -0.29
CA VAL A 20 -0.51 6.24 0.22
C VAL A 20 -0.76 7.55 -0.49
N GLY A 21 -0.88 7.55 -1.83
CA GLY A 21 -1.19 8.76 -2.59
C GLY A 21 -2.50 9.42 -2.14
N ILE A 22 -3.56 8.64 -1.93
CA ILE A 22 -4.85 9.15 -1.44
C ILE A 22 -4.69 9.77 -0.05
N VAL A 23 -4.01 9.09 0.88
CA VAL A 23 -3.81 9.56 2.25
C VAL A 23 -2.95 10.84 2.28
N THR A 24 -1.89 10.93 1.47
CA THR A 24 -1.09 12.14 1.35
C THR A 24 -1.90 13.30 0.78
N THR A 25 -2.74 13.05 -0.23
CA THR A 25 -3.60 14.08 -0.82
C THR A 25 -4.68 14.55 0.16
N ALA A 26 -5.30 13.63 0.89
CA ALA A 26 -6.30 13.93 1.91
C ALA A 26 -5.72 14.76 3.06
N HIS A 27 -4.48 14.49 3.48
CA HIS A 27 -3.78 15.32 4.46
C HIS A 27 -3.43 16.69 3.90
N ALA A 28 -2.97 16.77 2.65
CA ALA A 28 -2.68 18.06 2.00
C ALA A 28 -3.92 18.96 1.87
N LEU A 29 -5.11 18.36 1.69
CA LEU A 29 -6.40 19.05 1.66
C LEU A 29 -6.95 19.36 3.07
N GLY A 30 -6.27 18.94 4.13
CA GLY A 30 -6.72 19.13 5.52
C GLY A 30 -7.93 18.27 5.90
N TRP A 31 -8.26 17.22 5.14
CA TRP A 31 -9.38 16.31 5.43
C TRP A 31 -9.08 15.37 6.61
N ILE A 32 -7.81 15.20 6.94
CA ILE A 32 -7.34 14.34 8.03
C ILE A 32 -6.25 15.06 8.81
N GLU A 33 -6.32 14.91 10.14
CA GLU A 33 -5.34 15.49 11.07
C GLU A 33 -3.97 14.79 10.97
N THR A 34 -2.92 15.50 11.37
CA THR A 34 -1.54 15.01 11.34
C THR A 34 -1.37 13.67 12.06
N HIS A 35 -2.06 13.48 13.18
CA HIS A 35 -2.00 12.23 13.94
C HIS A 35 -2.57 11.05 13.14
N ALA A 36 -3.73 11.23 12.51
CA ALA A 36 -4.36 10.23 11.65
C ALA A 36 -3.50 9.92 10.42
N TYR A 37 -2.89 10.95 9.81
CA TYR A 37 -1.97 10.79 8.69
C TYR A 37 -0.76 9.93 9.05
N ILE A 38 -0.09 10.21 10.17
CA ILE A 38 1.09 9.44 10.63
C ILE A 38 0.72 7.99 10.91
N THR A 39 -0.43 7.74 11.55
CA THR A 39 -0.91 6.37 11.82
C THR A 39 -1.20 5.61 10.52
N LEU A 40 -1.87 6.24 9.55
CA LEU A 40 -2.18 5.64 8.26
C LEU A 40 -0.91 5.36 7.45
N LEU A 41 0.04 6.29 7.43
CA LEU A 41 1.33 6.10 6.77
C LEU A 41 2.15 4.97 7.40
N GLY A 42 2.14 4.85 8.73
CA GLY A 42 2.81 3.76 9.42
C GLY A 42 2.24 2.39 9.03
N LEU A 43 0.92 2.26 9.00
CA LEU A 43 0.23 1.04 8.58
C LEU A 43 0.49 0.72 7.09
N LEU A 44 0.34 1.72 6.21
CA LEU A 44 0.54 1.55 4.78
C LEU A 44 2.00 1.28 4.44
N GLY A 45 2.96 1.90 5.13
CA GLY A 45 4.39 1.66 4.97
C GLY A 45 4.79 0.25 5.37
N ALA A 46 4.32 -0.23 6.53
CA ALA A 46 4.53 -1.61 6.97
C ALA A 46 3.90 -2.62 5.99
N GLY A 47 2.68 -2.35 5.52
CA GLY A 47 2.01 -3.16 4.49
C GLY A 47 2.78 -3.17 3.16
N SER A 48 3.38 -2.04 2.77
CA SER A 48 4.18 -1.90 1.56
C SER A 48 5.46 -2.73 1.64
N ALA A 49 6.15 -2.68 2.79
CA ALA A 49 7.33 -3.52 3.03
C ALA A 49 6.99 -5.02 3.03
N ALA A 50 5.87 -5.40 3.66
CA ALA A 50 5.42 -6.80 3.69
C ALA A 50 5.05 -7.32 2.30
N THR A 51 4.35 -6.52 1.50
CA THR A 51 3.97 -6.90 0.13
C THR A 51 5.15 -6.88 -0.83
N LEU A 52 6.15 -5.99 -0.63
CA LEU A 52 7.43 -6.07 -1.34
C LEU A 52 8.15 -7.38 -1.04
N ARG A 53 8.24 -7.74 0.24
CA ARG A 53 8.89 -8.98 0.69
C ARG A 53 8.19 -10.22 0.12
N ASP A 54 6.86 -10.24 0.14
CA ASP A 54 6.06 -11.29 -0.51
C ASP A 54 6.34 -11.35 -2.01
N GLY A 55 6.40 -10.19 -2.67
CA GLY A 55 6.71 -10.07 -4.10
C GLY A 55 8.08 -10.64 -4.47
N ILE A 56 9.12 -10.33 -3.69
CA ILE A 56 10.48 -10.86 -3.91
C ILE A 56 10.52 -12.38 -3.68
N ASN A 57 9.94 -12.86 -2.56
CA ASN A 57 9.96 -14.28 -2.22
C ASN A 57 9.15 -15.15 -3.19
N ASN A 58 8.07 -14.62 -3.77
CA ASN A 58 7.19 -15.34 -4.70
C ASN A 58 7.50 -15.08 -6.20
N SER A 59 8.63 -14.43 -6.51
CA SER A 59 9.09 -14.18 -7.88
C SER A 59 10.03 -15.26 -8.45
N LYS A 60 10.27 -16.35 -7.71
CA LYS A 60 10.90 -17.58 -8.25
C LYS A 60 9.89 -18.48 -8.93
#